data_AF-A0A9P5VBA4-F1
#
_entry.id   AF-A0A9P5VBA4-F1
#
_cell.length_a   1.000
_cell.length_b   1.000
_cell.length_c   1.000
_cell.angle_alpha   90.00
_cell.angle_beta   90.00
_cell.angle_gamma   90.00
#
_symmetry.space_group_name_H-M   'P 1'
#
loop_
_entity.id
_entity.type
_entity.pdbx_description
1 polymer ?
#
loop_
_entity_poly.entity_id
_entity_poly.type
_entity_poly.pdbx_seq_one_letter_code
_entity_poly.pdbx_strand_id
1 'polypeptide(L)'
;MDMELVHNNSEVDIMREDPGPEPEVEAEPEEEGPRMTRLRGILSKSLQETLKACNYNAIQECFPVLATTNPDELHEAHEKVCQFLKVEVENEFGQIIEERNVIFKLNGLDRLIADAKAKGIIAGSRTILDLSPDVVVRARTVPTKEAEIERLKAELEQVRQDNRRLGSALTHAKAEHTAIKFEILESYNQFQEGTKIASYIPINDMEELMDDALPHIQEP
;
A
#
# COMPACT_ATOMS: atom_id res chain seq x y z
N MET A 1 20.43 -18.89 53.21
CA MET A 1 21.27 -18.40 52.11
C MET A 1 20.34 -18.40 50.91
N ASP A 2 19.56 -17.33 50.82
CA ASP A 2 18.59 -17.12 49.75
C ASP A 2 19.35 -16.61 48.53
N MET A 3 19.25 -17.33 47.41
CA MET A 3 19.65 -16.84 46.10
C MET A 3 18.37 -16.70 45.27
N GLU A 4 17.84 -15.49 45.29
CA GLU A 4 16.93 -14.99 44.25
C GLU A 4 17.70 -14.89 42.94
N LEU A 5 17.21 -15.53 41.88
CA LEU A 5 17.55 -15.18 40.51
C LEU A 5 16.27 -15.24 39.65
N VAL A 6 15.54 -14.13 39.73
CA VAL A 6 15.04 -13.31 38.62
C VAL A 6 14.39 -14.06 37.46
N HIS A 7 13.05 -14.04 37.47
CA HIS A 7 12.23 -14.20 36.27
C HIS A 7 12.43 -12.98 35.36
N ASN A 8 13.17 -13.15 34.27
CA ASN A 8 13.21 -12.17 33.19
C ASN A 8 11.94 -12.29 32.33
N ASN A 9 10.89 -11.58 32.73
CA ASN A 9 9.79 -11.22 31.85
C ASN A 9 10.27 -10.10 30.92
N SER A 10 10.69 -10.45 29.71
CA SER A 10 10.78 -9.49 28.61
C SER A 10 9.38 -9.27 28.04
N GLU A 11 8.61 -8.41 28.70
CA GLU A 11 7.47 -7.74 28.07
C GLU A 11 8.02 -6.90 26.91
N VAL A 12 7.85 -7.40 25.69
CA VAL A 12 8.02 -6.61 24.48
C VAL A 12 6.79 -5.71 24.41
N ASP A 13 6.95 -4.51 24.94
CA ASP A 13 6.01 -3.40 24.81
C ASP A 13 5.96 -2.98 23.33
N ILE A 14 5.07 -3.63 22.57
CA ILE A 14 4.74 -3.22 21.19
C ILE A 14 3.91 -1.94 21.32
N MET A 15 4.63 -0.82 21.39
CA MET A 15 4.09 0.52 21.19
C MET A 15 3.30 0.51 19.87
N ARG A 16 1.97 0.49 19.99
CA ARG A 16 1.08 0.92 18.94
C ARG A 16 1.26 2.42 18.82
N GLU A 17 2.11 2.85 17.89
CA GLU A 17 2.02 4.20 17.35
C GLU A 17 0.61 4.36 16.77
N ASP A 18 -0.23 5.07 17.53
CA ASP A 18 -1.45 5.65 17.03
C ASP A 18 -1.06 6.55 15.84
N PRO A 19 -1.55 6.31 14.62
CA PRO A 19 -1.28 7.20 13.52
C PRO A 19 -1.98 8.51 13.89
N GLY A 20 -1.18 9.51 14.28
CA GLY A 20 -1.64 10.86 14.53
C GLY A 20 -2.50 11.36 13.36
N PRO A 21 -3.39 12.34 13.60
CA PRO A 21 -4.35 12.79 12.60
C PRO A 21 -3.60 13.14 11.31
N GLU A 22 -3.96 12.47 10.22
CA GLU A 22 -3.43 12.75 8.89
C GLU A 22 -3.53 14.26 8.64
N PRO A 23 -2.46 14.89 8.11
CA PRO A 23 -2.52 16.31 7.80
C PRO A 23 -3.69 16.53 6.84
N GLU A 24 -4.61 17.41 7.22
CA GLU A 24 -5.63 17.95 6.32
C GLU A 24 -4.89 18.52 5.11
N VAL A 25 -4.89 17.76 4.02
CA VAL A 25 -4.37 18.22 2.74
C VAL A 25 -5.31 19.34 2.34
N GLU A 26 -4.91 20.59 2.60
CA GLU A 26 -5.54 21.77 2.04
C GLU A 26 -5.64 21.51 0.54
N ALA A 27 -6.88 21.26 0.08
CA ALA A 27 -7.14 20.92 -1.31
C ALA A 27 -6.74 22.12 -2.15
N GLU A 28 -5.59 22.01 -2.83
CA GLU A 28 -5.23 22.99 -3.85
C GLU A 28 -6.42 23.14 -4.82
N PRO A 29 -6.71 24.35 -5.29
CA PRO A 29 -7.83 24.58 -6.17
C PRO A 29 -7.67 23.72 -7.42
N GLU A 30 -8.46 22.65 -7.52
CA GLU A 30 -8.40 21.74 -8.64
C GLU A 30 -8.68 22.52 -9.93
N GLU A 31 -7.79 22.40 -10.91
CA GLU A 31 -7.97 23.04 -12.20
C GLU A 31 -9.31 22.64 -12.83
N GLU A 32 -10.02 23.63 -13.38
CA GLU A 32 -11.32 23.40 -13.99
C GLU A 32 -11.20 22.53 -15.24
N GLY A 33 -11.81 21.33 -15.20
CA GLY A 33 -11.86 20.45 -16.36
C GLY A 33 -12.80 20.94 -17.48
N PRO A 34 -12.73 20.33 -18.68
CA PRO A 34 -13.46 20.78 -19.86
C PRO A 34 -14.98 20.75 -19.68
N ARG A 35 -15.52 19.85 -18.86
CA ARG A 35 -16.96 19.84 -18.53
C ARG A 35 -17.34 20.97 -17.59
N MET A 36 -16.50 21.31 -16.62
CA MET A 36 -16.77 22.40 -15.70
C MET A 36 -16.84 23.73 -16.46
N THR A 37 -15.88 23.98 -17.36
CA THR A 37 -15.89 25.17 -18.22
C THR A 37 -17.16 25.25 -19.06
N ARG A 38 -17.61 24.12 -19.61
CA ARG A 38 -18.88 24.06 -20.38
C ARG A 38 -20.09 24.32 -19.51
N LEU A 39 -20.14 23.76 -18.30
CA LEU A 39 -21.23 24.01 -17.36
C LEU A 39 -21.32 25.49 -16.99
N ARG A 40 -20.20 26.13 -16.65
CA ARG A 40 -20.15 27.58 -16.40
C ARG A 40 -20.63 28.39 -17.60
N GLY A 41 -20.18 28.01 -18.80
CA GLY A 41 -20.62 28.66 -20.05
C GLY A 41 -22.13 28.55 -20.27
N ILE A 42 -22.72 27.39 -20.00
CA ILE A 42 -24.18 27.19 -20.11
C ILE A 42 -24.92 28.01 -19.04
N LEU A 43 -24.47 27.98 -17.77
CA LEU A 43 -25.09 28.73 -16.69
C LEU A 43 -25.10 30.24 -16.97
N SER A 44 -23.95 30.78 -17.38
CA SER A 44 -23.83 32.20 -17.74
C SER A 44 -24.72 32.55 -18.93
N LYS A 45 -24.76 31.70 -19.96
CA LYS A 45 -25.62 31.91 -21.13
C LYS A 45 -27.11 31.88 -20.75
N SER A 46 -27.52 30.93 -19.92
CA SER A 46 -28.91 30.82 -19.44
C SER A 46 -29.32 32.05 -18.62
N LEU A 47 -28.44 32.57 -17.77
CA LEU A 47 -28.69 33.82 -17.03
C LEU A 47 -28.83 35.01 -17.98
N GLN A 48 -27.97 35.13 -18.98
CA GLN A 48 -28.05 36.19 -19.98
C GLN A 48 -29.38 36.15 -20.77
N GLU A 49 -29.82 34.97 -21.21
CA GLU A 49 -31.10 34.84 -21.91
C GLU A 49 -32.30 35.14 -20.99
N THR A 50 -32.21 34.80 -19.70
CA THR A 50 -33.24 35.14 -18.70
C THR A 50 -33.34 36.65 -18.49
N LEU A 51 -32.20 37.35 -18.39
CA LEU A 51 -32.15 38.79 -18.26
C LEU A 51 -32.66 39.50 -19.53
N LYS A 52 -32.39 38.96 -20.72
CA LYS A 52 -32.96 39.48 -21.98
C LYS A 52 -34.48 39.35 -22.05
N ALA A 53 -35.06 38.29 -21.47
CA ALA A 53 -36.50 38.14 -21.38
C ALA A 53 -37.14 39.18 -20.46
N CYS A 54 -36.42 39.61 -19.41
CA CYS A 54 -36.78 40.75 -18.57
C CYS A 54 -36.50 42.09 -19.28
N ASN A 55 -37.12 42.31 -20.43
CA ASN A 55 -36.94 43.53 -21.21
C ASN A 55 -37.78 44.68 -20.64
N TYR A 56 -37.29 45.91 -20.83
CA TYR A 56 -37.95 47.11 -20.32
C TYR A 56 -39.35 47.32 -20.93
N ASN A 57 -39.55 47.00 -22.20
CA ASN A 57 -40.84 47.15 -22.89
C ASN A 57 -41.95 46.31 -22.22
N ALA A 58 -41.64 45.07 -21.84
CA ALA A 58 -42.57 44.19 -21.13
C ALA A 58 -42.94 44.76 -19.75
N ILE A 59 -41.99 45.41 -19.06
CA ILE A 59 -42.28 46.09 -17.79
C ILE A 59 -43.16 47.32 -18.00
N GLN A 60 -42.93 48.09 -19.06
CA GLN A 60 -43.79 49.23 -19.40
C GLN A 60 -45.22 48.79 -19.73
N GLU A 61 -45.39 47.68 -20.43
CA GLU A 61 -46.71 47.09 -20.72
C GLU A 61 -47.43 46.64 -19.44
N CYS A 62 -46.71 46.10 -18.45
CA CYS A 62 -47.27 45.72 -17.15
C CYS A 62 -47.55 46.91 -16.23
N PHE A 63 -46.82 48.02 -16.37
CA PHE A 63 -46.94 49.23 -15.52
C PHE A 63 -47.17 50.52 -16.33
N PRO A 64 -48.27 50.61 -17.11
CA PRO A 64 -48.47 51.72 -18.06
C PRO A 64 -48.65 53.09 -17.38
N VAL A 65 -49.25 53.13 -16.18
CA VAL A 65 -49.44 54.38 -15.42
C VAL A 65 -48.11 54.93 -14.89
N LEU A 66 -47.23 54.07 -14.40
CA LEU A 66 -45.90 54.47 -13.93
C LEU A 66 -44.99 54.85 -15.09
N ALA A 67 -45.06 54.12 -16.20
CA ALA A 67 -44.30 54.42 -17.41
C ALA A 67 -44.61 55.80 -18.01
N THR A 68 -45.82 56.32 -17.78
CA THR A 68 -46.24 57.65 -18.25
C THR A 68 -45.98 58.75 -17.23
N THR A 69 -46.06 58.43 -15.94
CA THR A 69 -45.90 59.41 -14.86
C THR A 69 -44.43 59.68 -14.55
N ASN A 70 -43.65 58.62 -14.32
CA ASN A 70 -42.23 58.67 -13.93
C ASN A 70 -41.43 57.57 -14.67
N PRO A 71 -41.10 57.76 -15.96
CA PRO A 71 -40.34 56.76 -16.74
C PRO A 71 -38.92 56.53 -16.22
N ASP A 72 -38.27 57.57 -15.67
CA ASP A 72 -36.90 57.47 -15.19
C ASP A 72 -36.79 56.58 -13.95
N GLU A 73 -37.71 56.72 -12.98
CA GLU A 73 -37.78 55.88 -11.79
C GLU A 73 -38.07 54.42 -12.14
N LEU A 74 -38.93 54.18 -13.14
CA LEU A 74 -39.24 52.84 -13.62
C LEU A 74 -38.03 52.17 -14.28
N HIS A 75 -37.26 52.94 -15.06
CA HIS A 75 -36.04 52.44 -15.68
C HIS A 75 -34.97 52.11 -14.63
N GLU A 76 -34.75 52.99 -13.66
CA GLU A 76 -33.81 52.75 -12.56
C GLU A 76 -34.22 51.52 -11.72
N ALA A 77 -35.52 51.34 -11.46
CA ALA A 77 -36.02 50.17 -10.75
C ALA A 77 -35.78 48.87 -11.56
N HIS A 78 -36.03 48.90 -12.87
CA HIS A 78 -35.77 47.76 -13.76
C HIS A 78 -34.28 47.38 -13.77
N GLU A 79 -33.39 48.36 -13.90
CA GLU A 79 -31.95 48.14 -13.91
C GLU A 79 -31.47 47.55 -12.59
N LYS A 80 -31.93 48.09 -11.45
CA LYS A 80 -31.63 47.57 -10.10
C LYS A 80 -32.08 46.13 -9.94
N VAL A 81 -33.29 45.78 -10.38
CA VAL A 81 -33.80 44.40 -10.30
C VAL A 81 -32.96 43.46 -11.17
N CYS A 82 -32.63 43.85 -12.40
CA CYS A 82 -31.81 43.04 -13.29
C CYS A 82 -30.39 42.85 -12.74
N GLN A 83 -29.79 43.90 -12.19
CA GLN A 83 -28.46 43.84 -11.59
C GLN A 83 -28.46 42.97 -10.34
N PHE A 84 -29.43 43.16 -9.44
CA PHE A 84 -29.58 42.34 -8.24
C PHE A 84 -29.74 40.86 -8.61
N LEU A 85 -30.66 40.55 -9.52
CA LEU A 85 -30.88 39.17 -9.98
C LEU A 85 -29.61 38.56 -10.56
N LYS A 86 -28.84 39.33 -11.35
CA LYS A 86 -27.58 38.85 -11.93
C LYS A 86 -26.58 38.49 -10.84
N VAL A 87 -26.32 39.41 -9.92
CA VAL A 87 -25.28 39.24 -8.88
C VAL A 87 -25.65 38.10 -7.92
N GLU A 88 -26.88 38.06 -7.44
CA GLU A 88 -27.33 37.01 -6.53
C GLU A 88 -27.27 35.64 -7.20
N VAL A 89 -27.72 35.51 -8.44
CA VAL A 89 -27.68 34.21 -9.14
C VAL A 89 -26.24 33.78 -9.41
N GLU A 90 -25.35 34.69 -9.80
CA GLU A 90 -23.92 34.37 -9.98
C GLU A 90 -23.27 33.90 -8.67
N ASN A 91 -23.60 34.55 -7.54
CA ASN A 91 -23.13 34.17 -6.22
C ASN A 91 -23.67 32.80 -5.79
N GLU A 92 -24.98 32.57 -5.93
CA GLU A 92 -25.63 31.30 -5.59
C GLU A 92 -25.10 30.15 -6.44
N PHE A 93 -24.86 30.37 -7.74
CA PHE A 93 -24.19 29.36 -8.58
C PHE A 93 -22.80 29.02 -8.05
N GLY A 94 -22.02 30.02 -7.64
CA GLY A 94 -20.72 29.82 -7.01
C GLY A 94 -20.80 28.95 -5.77
N GLN A 95 -21.69 29.30 -4.83
CA GLN A 95 -21.89 28.56 -3.58
C GLN A 95 -22.31 27.10 -3.84
N ILE A 96 -23.29 26.86 -4.72
CA ILE A 96 -23.73 25.50 -5.05
C ILE A 96 -22.60 24.67 -5.67
N ILE A 97 -21.78 25.27 -6.52
CA ILE A 97 -20.63 24.60 -7.15
C ILE A 97 -19.63 24.14 -6.09
N GLU A 98 -19.36 24.99 -5.11
CA GLU A 98 -18.45 24.73 -3.99
C GLU A 98 -19.02 23.69 -3.02
N GLU A 99 -20.21 23.92 -2.47
CA GLU A 99 -20.88 23.03 -1.50
C GLU A 99 -21.02 21.60 -2.02
N ARG A 100 -21.31 21.45 -3.31
CA ARG A 100 -21.52 20.14 -3.93
C ARG A 100 -20.23 19.52 -4.46
N ASN A 101 -19.08 20.20 -4.35
CA ASN A 101 -17.80 19.78 -4.90
C ASN A 101 -17.92 19.38 -6.37
N VAL A 102 -18.57 20.23 -7.17
CA VAL A 102 -18.92 19.91 -8.56
C VAL A 102 -17.68 19.77 -9.43
N ILE A 103 -16.65 20.59 -9.18
CA ILE A 103 -15.37 20.57 -9.91
C ILE A 103 -14.74 19.17 -9.78
N PHE A 104 -14.55 18.70 -8.55
CA PHE A 104 -14.02 17.37 -8.25
C PHE A 104 -14.82 16.25 -8.93
N LYS A 105 -16.15 16.30 -8.84
CA LYS A 105 -17.02 15.26 -9.41
C LYS A 105 -16.96 15.23 -10.93
N LEU A 106 -16.95 16.39 -11.60
CA LEU A 106 -16.87 16.48 -13.05
C LEU A 106 -15.48 16.09 -13.57
N ASN A 107 -14.43 16.51 -12.87
CA ASN A 107 -13.06 16.09 -13.17
C ASN A 107 -12.90 14.57 -13.00
N GLY A 108 -13.42 14.01 -11.91
CA GLY A 108 -13.47 12.56 -11.69
C GLY A 108 -14.22 11.82 -12.80
N LEU A 109 -15.35 12.36 -13.26
CA LEU A 109 -16.09 11.80 -14.40
C LEU A 109 -15.27 11.84 -15.69
N ASP A 110 -14.55 12.94 -15.97
CA ASP A 110 -13.69 13.02 -17.16
C ASP A 110 -12.56 11.99 -17.12
N ARG A 111 -11.93 11.77 -15.95
CA ARG A 111 -10.95 10.70 -15.74
C ARG A 111 -11.55 9.31 -16.01
N LEU A 112 -12.72 9.03 -15.44
CA LEU A 112 -13.42 7.75 -15.66
C LEU A 112 -13.77 7.50 -17.13
N ILE A 113 -14.15 8.55 -17.86
CA ILE A 113 -14.45 8.46 -19.30
C ILE A 113 -13.16 8.19 -20.10
N ALA A 114 -12.05 8.85 -19.75
CA ALA A 114 -10.76 8.61 -20.39
C ALA A 114 -10.29 7.16 -20.17
N ASP A 115 -10.37 6.66 -18.94
CA ASP A 115 -10.03 5.27 -18.60
C ASP A 115 -10.91 4.26 -19.34
N ALA A 116 -12.21 4.51 -19.42
CA ALA A 116 -13.14 3.64 -20.13
C ALA A 116 -12.83 3.60 -21.64
N LYS A 117 -12.50 4.74 -22.24
CA LYS A 117 -12.07 4.82 -23.65
C LYS A 117 -10.75 4.09 -23.88
N ALA A 118 -9.77 4.26 -23.00
CA ALA A 118 -8.49 3.54 -23.09
C ALA A 118 -8.69 2.02 -23.02
N LYS A 119 -9.68 1.55 -22.25
CA LYS A 119 -10.07 0.14 -22.15
C LYS A 119 -10.99 -0.34 -23.29
N GLY A 120 -11.28 0.49 -24.28
CA GLY A 120 -12.15 0.14 -25.42
C GLY A 120 -13.61 -0.11 -25.05
N ILE A 121 -14.08 0.41 -23.91
CA ILE A 121 -15.47 0.22 -23.45
C ILE A 121 -16.39 1.10 -24.29
N ILE A 122 -17.27 0.48 -25.09
CA ILE A 122 -18.26 1.17 -25.92
C ILE A 122 -19.50 1.49 -25.07
N ALA A 123 -20.03 2.70 -25.26
CA ALA A 123 -21.27 3.14 -24.60
C ALA A 123 -22.43 2.17 -24.90
N GLY A 124 -23.16 1.76 -23.86
CA GLY A 124 -24.30 0.82 -23.97
C GLY A 124 -23.99 -0.63 -23.59
N SER A 125 -22.73 -0.99 -23.32
CA SER A 125 -22.33 -2.37 -23.03
C SER A 125 -22.67 -2.86 -21.60
N ARG A 126 -23.10 -2.00 -20.67
CA ARG A 126 -23.32 -2.41 -19.28
C ARG A 126 -24.69 -1.96 -18.77
N THR A 127 -25.52 -2.93 -18.44
CA THR A 127 -26.60 -2.80 -17.46
C THR A 127 -25.98 -2.36 -16.14
N ILE A 128 -26.59 -1.40 -15.43
CA ILE A 128 -26.21 -1.12 -14.04
C ILE A 128 -26.35 -2.44 -13.30
N LEU A 129 -25.21 -3.05 -12.95
CA LEU A 129 -25.19 -4.26 -12.15
C LEU A 129 -25.77 -3.88 -10.79
N ASP A 130 -26.74 -4.65 -10.32
CA ASP A 130 -27.20 -4.54 -8.94
C ASP A 130 -26.03 -4.96 -8.03
N LEU A 131 -25.27 -3.96 -7.59
CA LEU A 131 -24.07 -4.14 -6.81
C LEU A 131 -24.48 -4.36 -5.35
N SER A 132 -24.79 -5.63 -5.03
CA SER A 132 -24.96 -6.05 -3.63
C SER A 132 -23.72 -5.64 -2.81
N PRO A 133 -23.87 -5.18 -1.56
CA PRO A 133 -22.76 -4.78 -0.69
C PRO A 133 -21.63 -5.81 -0.63
N ASP A 134 -21.99 -7.10 -0.62
CA ASP A 134 -21.03 -8.20 -0.61
C ASP A 134 -20.12 -8.21 -1.85
N VAL A 135 -20.68 -7.89 -3.02
CA VAL A 135 -19.93 -7.83 -4.28
C VAL A 135 -18.93 -6.67 -4.26
N VAL A 136 -19.34 -5.51 -3.73
CA VAL A 136 -18.47 -4.33 -3.61
C VAL A 136 -17.31 -4.58 -2.66
N VAL A 137 -17.59 -5.16 -1.49
CA VAL A 137 -16.56 -5.50 -0.51
C VAL A 137 -15.59 -6.52 -1.08
N ARG A 138 -16.08 -7.57 -1.74
CA ARG A 138 -15.23 -8.57 -2.40
C ARG A 138 -14.37 -7.95 -3.50
N ALA A 139 -14.96 -7.14 -4.38
CA ALA A 139 -14.23 -6.50 -5.48
C ALA A 139 -13.08 -5.62 -4.98
N ARG A 140 -13.26 -4.94 -3.84
CA ARG A 140 -12.20 -4.16 -3.18
C ARG A 140 -11.16 -5.02 -2.48
N THR A 141 -11.59 -6.11 -1.84
CA THR A 141 -10.71 -6.93 -0.98
C THR A 141 -9.86 -7.92 -1.75
N VAL A 142 -10.34 -8.41 -2.90
CA VAL A 142 -9.64 -9.41 -3.72
C VAL A 142 -8.23 -8.97 -4.13
N PRO A 143 -8.01 -7.77 -4.70
CA PRO A 143 -6.66 -7.35 -5.11
C PRO A 143 -5.65 -7.33 -3.96
N THR A 144 -6.06 -6.88 -2.78
CA THR A 144 -5.20 -6.90 -1.58
C THR A 144 -4.87 -8.32 -1.14
N LYS A 145 -5.86 -9.22 -1.17
CA LYS A 145 -5.64 -10.63 -0.84
C LYS A 145 -4.75 -11.32 -1.88
N GLU A 146 -4.87 -10.98 -3.16
CA GLU A 146 -4.01 -11.49 -4.22
C GLU A 146 -2.55 -11.07 -4.01
N ALA A 147 -2.30 -9.79 -3.69
CA ALA A 147 -0.96 -9.31 -3.34
C ALA A 147 -0.38 -10.03 -2.12
N GLU A 148 -1.18 -10.28 -1.09
CA GLU A 148 -0.76 -11.05 0.09
C GLU A 148 -0.45 -12.52 -0.23
N ILE A 149 -1.25 -13.14 -1.10
CA ILE A 149 -0.99 -14.51 -1.58
C ILE A 149 0.33 -14.57 -2.34
N GLU A 150 0.62 -13.59 -3.19
CA GLU A 150 1.89 -13.52 -3.92
C GLU A 150 3.08 -13.36 -2.96
N ARG A 151 2.97 -12.46 -1.97
CA ARG A 151 4.00 -12.27 -0.93
C ARG A 151 4.27 -13.57 -0.16
N LEU A 152 3.23 -14.22 0.35
CA LEU A 152 3.35 -15.45 1.13
C LEU A 152 3.90 -16.62 0.29
N LYS A 153 3.55 -16.70 -0.99
CA LYS A 153 4.13 -17.70 -1.90
C LYS A 153 5.62 -17.48 -2.10
N ALA A 154 6.06 -16.23 -2.26
CA ALA A 154 7.47 -15.90 -2.39
C ALA A 154 8.27 -16.27 -1.13
N GLU A 155 7.74 -15.92 0.05
CA GLU A 155 8.35 -16.26 1.34
C GLU A 155 8.42 -17.78 1.56
N LEU A 156 7.35 -18.50 1.23
CA LEU A 156 7.31 -19.95 1.34
C LEU A 156 8.33 -20.63 0.42
N GLU A 157 8.54 -20.11 -0.79
CA GLU A 157 9.57 -20.66 -1.68
C GLU A 157 10.98 -20.37 -1.16
N GLN A 158 11.22 -19.19 -0.60
CA GLN A 158 12.49 -18.86 0.04
C GLN A 158 12.78 -19.81 1.21
N VAL A 159 11.83 -20.02 2.12
CA VAL A 159 11.99 -20.93 3.25
C VAL A 159 12.22 -22.37 2.77
N ARG A 160 11.52 -22.81 1.72
CA ARG A 160 11.76 -24.13 1.12
C ARG A 160 13.17 -24.25 0.56
N GLN A 161 13.68 -23.22 -0.10
CA GLN A 161 15.04 -23.20 -0.61
C GLN A 161 16.07 -23.28 0.52
N ASP A 162 15.88 -22.50 1.59
CA ASP A 162 16.76 -22.53 2.75
C ASP A 162 16.73 -23.88 3.48
N ASN A 163 15.55 -24.46 3.67
CA ASN A 163 15.43 -25.79 4.26
C ASN A 163 16.12 -26.87 3.42
N ARG A 164 16.02 -26.81 2.08
CA ARG A 164 16.76 -27.72 1.19
C ARG A 164 18.28 -27.55 1.36
N ARG A 165 18.76 -26.31 1.41
CA ARG A 165 20.18 -25.99 1.61
C ARG A 165 20.68 -26.48 2.98
N LEU A 166 20.01 -26.12 4.07
CA LEU A 166 20.37 -26.56 5.42
C LEU A 166 20.28 -28.09 5.56
N GLY A 167 19.27 -28.72 4.96
CA GLY A 167 19.14 -30.17 4.90
C GLY A 167 20.35 -30.84 4.26
N SER A 168 20.80 -30.35 3.09
CA SER A 168 22.00 -30.87 2.41
C SER A 168 23.27 -30.69 3.24
N ALA A 169 23.45 -29.52 3.86
CA ALA A 169 24.60 -29.25 4.73
C ALA A 169 24.62 -30.19 5.95
N LEU A 170 23.46 -30.42 6.57
CA LEU A 170 23.33 -31.36 7.68
C LEU A 170 23.65 -32.79 7.28
N THR A 171 23.19 -33.24 6.11
CA THR A 171 23.52 -34.59 5.62
C THR A 171 25.01 -34.77 5.36
N HIS A 172 25.67 -33.74 4.81
CA HIS A 172 27.11 -33.76 4.58
C HIS A 172 27.88 -33.80 5.91
N ALA A 173 27.55 -32.92 6.85
CA ALA A 173 28.19 -32.88 8.17
C ALA A 173 27.99 -34.19 8.95
N LYS A 174 26.80 -34.82 8.82
CA LYS A 174 26.55 -36.15 9.40
C LYS A 174 27.43 -37.23 8.77
N ALA A 175 27.59 -37.22 7.45
CA ALA A 175 28.45 -38.17 6.74
C ALA A 175 29.92 -38.04 7.18
N GLU A 176 30.43 -36.81 7.27
CA GLU A 176 31.78 -36.52 7.78
C GLU A 176 31.94 -37.02 9.22
N HIS A 177 30.99 -36.70 10.10
CA HIS A 177 31.04 -37.17 11.49
C HIS A 177 31.03 -38.70 11.58
N THR A 178 30.25 -39.39 10.74
CA THR A 178 30.27 -40.85 10.71
C THR A 178 31.59 -41.42 10.20
N ALA A 179 32.24 -40.77 9.24
CA ALA A 179 33.55 -41.17 8.74
C ALA A 179 34.62 -41.00 9.82
N ILE A 180 34.71 -39.82 10.44
CA ILE A 180 35.64 -39.54 11.55
C ILE A 180 35.43 -40.53 12.71
N LYS A 181 34.17 -40.83 13.06
CA LYS A 181 33.86 -41.82 14.10
C LYS A 181 34.41 -43.21 13.74
N PHE A 182 34.31 -43.61 12.47
CA PHE A 182 34.84 -44.90 12.01
C PHE A 182 36.38 -44.92 12.08
N GLU A 183 37.05 -43.85 11.62
CA GLU A 183 38.51 -43.71 11.69
C GLU A 183 39.04 -43.77 13.14
N ILE A 184 38.38 -43.09 14.08
CA ILE A 184 38.75 -43.13 15.50
C ILE A 184 38.61 -44.54 16.07
N LEU A 185 37.51 -45.24 15.75
CA LEU A 185 37.30 -46.61 16.21
C LEU A 185 38.34 -47.58 15.64
N GLU A 186 38.72 -47.40 14.37
CA GLU A 186 39.76 -48.18 13.74
C GLU A 186 41.13 -47.95 14.40
N SER A 187 41.52 -46.68 14.59
CA SER A 187 42.76 -46.32 15.29
C SER A 187 42.79 -46.84 16.74
N TYR A 188 41.67 -46.77 17.45
CA TYR A 188 41.54 -47.32 18.80
C TYR A 188 41.73 -48.85 18.82
N ASN A 189 41.15 -49.57 17.85
CA ASN A 189 41.33 -51.02 17.75
C ASN A 189 42.79 -51.39 17.46
N GLN A 190 43.45 -50.68 16.53
CA GLN A 190 44.88 -50.88 16.24
C GLN A 190 45.75 -50.61 17.47
N PHE A 191 45.47 -49.54 18.23
CA PHE A 191 46.17 -49.23 19.47
C PHE A 191 45.97 -50.31 20.56
N GLN A 192 44.74 -50.81 20.70
CA GLN A 192 44.42 -51.92 21.60
C GLN A 192 45.16 -53.20 21.22
N GLU A 193 45.26 -53.51 19.93
CA GLU A 193 46.05 -54.65 19.44
C GLU A 193 47.54 -54.48 19.73
N GLY A 194 48.11 -53.30 19.48
CA GLY A 194 49.49 -52.99 19.83
C GLY A 194 49.77 -53.08 21.33
N THR A 195 48.85 -52.59 22.17
CA THR A 195 48.95 -52.69 23.64
C THR A 195 48.93 -54.15 24.10
N LYS A 196 48.07 -54.98 23.50
CA LYS A 196 48.06 -56.43 23.79
C LYS A 196 49.41 -57.05 23.45
N ILE A 197 49.97 -56.77 22.27
CA ILE A 197 51.28 -57.30 21.88
C ILE A 197 52.37 -56.86 22.86
N ALA A 198 52.41 -55.57 23.22
CA ALA A 198 53.36 -55.04 24.20
C ALA A 198 53.22 -55.69 25.59
N SER A 199 52.00 -56.07 26.00
CA SER A 199 51.77 -56.77 27.27
C SER A 199 52.34 -58.20 27.34
N TYR A 200 52.66 -58.80 26.18
CA TYR A 200 53.29 -60.12 26.09
C TYR A 200 54.82 -60.06 25.91
N ILE A 201 55.41 -58.87 25.80
CA ILE A 201 56.87 -58.71 25.73
C ILE A 201 57.43 -58.69 27.16
N PRO A 202 58.37 -59.59 27.51
CA PRO A 202 59.05 -59.56 28.81
C PRO A 202 59.72 -58.22 29.04
N ILE A 203 59.72 -57.73 30.29
CA ILE A 203 60.25 -56.39 30.65
C ILE A 203 61.70 -56.18 30.17
N ASN A 204 62.51 -57.24 30.15
CA ASN A 204 63.91 -57.19 29.70
C ASN A 204 64.05 -56.90 28.19
N ASP A 205 63.12 -57.38 27.36
CA ASP A 205 63.14 -57.16 25.91
C ASP A 205 62.59 -55.75 25.56
N MET A 206 61.74 -55.17 26.42
CA MET A 206 61.31 -53.77 26.29
C MET A 206 62.42 -52.77 26.64
N GLU A 207 63.31 -53.08 27.58
CA GLU A 207 64.50 -52.25 27.87
C GLU A 207 65.45 -52.22 26.67
N GLU A 208 65.71 -53.37 26.03
CA GLU A 208 66.58 -53.47 24.85
C GLU A 208 66.02 -52.71 23.64
N LEU A 209 64.71 -52.83 23.38
CA LEU A 209 64.03 -52.08 22.30
C LEU A 209 63.92 -50.56 22.57
N MET A 210 63.81 -50.15 23.83
CA MET A 210 63.74 -48.74 24.20
C MET A 210 65.11 -48.07 24.07
N ASP A 211 66.20 -48.76 24.42
CA ASP A 211 67.58 -48.30 24.20
C ASP A 211 67.92 -48.18 22.70
N ASP A 212 67.37 -49.04 21.83
CA ASP A 212 67.54 -48.99 20.37
C ASP A 212 66.68 -47.89 19.70
N ALA A 213 65.53 -47.52 20.27
CA ALA A 213 64.63 -46.50 19.72
C ALA A 213 64.94 -45.07 20.20
N LEU A 214 65.55 -44.92 21.37
CA LEU A 214 65.93 -43.63 21.98
C LEU A 214 66.79 -42.71 21.06
N PRO A 215 67.74 -43.21 20.26
CA PRO A 215 68.51 -42.40 19.32
C PRO A 215 67.67 -41.78 18.19
N HIS A 216 66.55 -42.41 17.80
CA HIS A 216 65.72 -41.97 16.68
C HIS A 216 64.63 -40.97 17.05
N ILE A 217 64.39 -40.74 18.35
CA ILE A 217 63.40 -39.77 18.85
C ILE A 217 64.07 -38.44 19.25
N GLN A 218 65.40 -38.44 19.44
CA GLN A 218 66.17 -37.25 19.86
C GLN A 218 66.81 -36.46 18.72
N GLU A 219 66.74 -36.93 17.47
CA GLU A 219 67.07 -36.10 16.31
C GLU A 219 65.79 -35.49 15.71
N PRO A 220 65.75 -34.17 15.47
CA PRO A 220 64.58 -33.46 14.97
C PRO A 220 64.18 -33.84 13.53
#